data_AF-A0A0F9CND7-F1
#
_entry.id   AF-A0A0F9CND7-F1
#
_cell.length_a   1.000
_cell.length_b   1.000
_cell.length_c   1.000
_cell.angle_alpha   90.00
_cell.angle_beta   90.00
_cell.angle_gamma   90.00
#
_symmetry.space_group_name_H-M   'P 1'
#
loop_
_entity.id
_entity.type
_entity.pdbx_description
1 polymer ?
#
loop_
_entity_poly.entity_id
_entity_poly.type
_entity_poly.pdbx_seq_one_letter_code
_entity_poly.pdbx_strand_id
1 'polypeptide(L)' 'MKLKQLLESLDKEKAIELLAAIEHEQWIEWAKSIAKSEKLSPERVKRWEKLYVPYDELTEESKEQDRVYARKVLKVLNKV' A
#
# COMPACT_ATOMS: atom_id res chain seq x y z
N MET A 1 -3.39 -8.08 -21.01
CA MET A 1 -2.89 -9.46 -21.23
C MET A 1 -1.57 -9.74 -20.51
N LYS A 2 -0.50 -8.96 -20.71
CA LYS A 2 0.82 -9.22 -20.06
C LYS A 2 0.81 -9.24 -18.53
N LEU A 3 0.08 -8.32 -17.88
CA LEU A 3 0.04 -8.22 -16.42
C LEU A 3 -0.63 -9.42 -15.74
N LYS A 4 -1.74 -9.91 -16.31
CA LYS A 4 -2.47 -11.07 -15.79
C LYS A 4 -1.60 -12.34 -15.87
N GLN A 5 -0.93 -12.57 -17.00
CA GLN A 5 0.01 -13.70 -17.15
C GLN A 5 1.21 -13.60 -16.21
N LEU A 6 1.76 -12.40 -16.00
CA LEU A 6 2.86 -12.20 -15.04
C LEU A 6 2.42 -12.51 -13.60
N LEU A 7 1.21 -12.09 -13.22
CA LEU A 7 0.64 -12.39 -11.90
C LEU A 7 0.29 -13.87 -11.71
N GLU A 8 -0.20 -14.55 -12.74
CA GLU A 8 -0.44 -16.00 -12.71
C GLU A 8 0.86 -16.81 -12.54
N SER A 9 1.99 -16.25 -12.97
CA SER A 9 3.33 -16.85 -12.77
C SER A 9 3.97 -16.52 -11.42
N LEU A 10 3.44 -15.52 -10.71
CA LEU A 10 3.89 -15.15 -9.37
C LEU A 10 3.14 -15.98 -8.33
N ASP A 11 3.84 -16.35 -7.26
CA ASP A 11 3.15 -16.82 -6.06
C ASP A 11 2.18 -15.74 -5.58
N LYS A 12 0.95 -16.14 -5.23
CA LYS A 12 -0.14 -15.23 -4.87
C LYS A 12 0.23 -14.35 -3.69
N GLU A 13 0.92 -14.91 -2.70
CA GLU A 13 1.38 -14.15 -1.53
C GLU A 13 2.44 -13.12 -1.93
N LYS A 14 3.38 -13.49 -2.80
CA LYS A 14 4.35 -12.54 -3.36
C LYS A 14 3.68 -11.41 -4.14
N ALA A 15 2.64 -11.71 -4.92
CA ALA A 15 1.88 -10.67 -5.63
C ALA A 15 1.16 -9.72 -4.66
N ILE A 16 0.63 -10.24 -3.55
CA ILE A 16 0.00 -9.43 -2.50
C ILE A 16 1.02 -8.48 -1.88
N GLU A 17 2.21 -8.97 -1.50
CA GLU A 17 3.25 -8.13 -0.89
C GLU A 17 3.73 -7.03 -1.83
N LEU A 18 3.95 -7.34 -3.11
CA LEU A 18 4.38 -6.33 -4.10
C LEU A 18 3.31 -5.25 -4.32
N LEU A 19 2.03 -5.63 -4.37
CA LEU A 19 0.94 -4.67 -4.51
C LEU A 19 0.73 -3.85 -3.24
N ALA A 20 0.90 -4.46 -2.07
CA ALA A 20 0.81 -3.77 -0.78
C ALA A 20 1.93 -2.73 -0.62
N ALA A 21 3.15 -3.06 -1.02
CA ALA A 21 4.26 -2.11 -1.03
C ALA A 21 3.98 -0.88 -1.91
N ILE A 22 3.39 -1.08 -3.10
CA ILE A 22 2.99 0.02 -3.98
C ILE A 22 1.86 0.87 -3.36
N GLU A 23 0.87 0.25 -2.73
CA GLU A 23 -0.19 0.97 -2.01
C GLU A 23 0.41 1.84 -0.89
N HIS A 24 1.37 1.30 -0.13
CA HIS A 24 2.05 2.05 0.92
C HIS A 24 2.84 3.25 0.38
N GLU A 25 3.59 3.06 -0.71
CA GLU A 25 4.27 4.17 -1.39
C GLU A 25 3.27 5.25 -1.84
N GLN A 26 2.15 4.84 -2.43
CA GLN A 26 1.10 5.77 -2.84
C GLN A 26 0.50 6.52 -1.64
N TRP A 27 0.23 5.81 -0.54
CA TRP A 27 -0.28 6.40 0.68
C TRP A 27 0.69 7.39 1.30
N ILE A 28 1.99 7.09 1.34
CA ILE A 28 3.03 8.01 1.84
C ILE A 28 3.01 9.32 1.04
N GLU A 29 3.01 9.24 -0.28
CA GLU A 29 3.08 10.43 -1.12
C GLU A 29 1.80 11.27 -1.00
N TRP A 30 0.63 10.63 -0.94
CA TRP A 30 -0.63 11.31 -0.60
C TRP A 30 -0.57 11.96 0.78
N ALA A 31 -0.15 11.23 1.82
CA ALA A 31 -0.13 11.70 3.20
C ALA A 31 0.80 12.91 3.37
N LYS A 32 2.00 12.89 2.75
CA LYS A 32 2.92 14.02 2.71
C LYS A 32 2.31 15.23 2.00
N SER A 33 1.64 15.02 0.87
CA SER A 33 0.98 16.10 0.14
C SER A 33 -0.09 16.77 1.01
N ILE A 34 -0.97 15.99 1.62
CA ILE A 34 -2.04 16.50 2.49
C ILE A 34 -1.46 17.21 3.72
N ALA A 35 -0.45 16.62 4.38
CA ALA A 35 0.20 17.24 5.54
C ALA A 35 0.85 18.59 5.19
N LYS A 36 1.25 18.81 3.94
CA LYS A 36 1.80 20.08 3.45
C LYS A 36 0.72 21.08 3.02
N SER A 37 -0.37 20.62 2.41
CA SER A 37 -1.37 21.48 1.78
C SER A 37 -2.56 21.82 2.69
N GLU A 38 -2.80 21.06 3.75
CA GLU A 38 -3.99 21.19 4.59
C GLU A 38 -3.67 21.45 6.07
N LYS A 39 -4.63 22.03 6.78
CA LYS A 39 -4.53 22.26 8.23
C LYS A 39 -4.93 20.99 8.99
N LEU A 40 -3.96 20.13 9.26
CA LEU A 40 -4.12 18.95 10.11
C LEU A 40 -3.70 19.23 11.56
N SER A 41 -4.16 18.40 12.50
CA SER A 41 -3.65 18.47 13.87
C SER A 41 -2.20 17.95 13.93
N PRO A 42 -1.34 18.51 14.81
CA PRO A 42 0.03 18.05 14.98
C PRO A 42 0.12 16.55 15.34
N GLU A 43 -0.84 16.05 16.11
CA GLU A 43 -0.91 14.65 16.53
C GLU A 43 -1.19 13.72 15.34
N ARG A 44 -2.01 14.15 14.38
CA ARG A 44 -2.26 13.37 13.16
C ARG A 44 -0.99 13.30 12.31
N VAL A 45 -0.33 14.43 12.06
CA VAL A 45 0.90 14.49 11.27
C VAL A 45 1.98 13.61 11.91
N LYS A 46 2.21 13.78 13.22
CA LYS A 46 3.21 13.00 13.96
C LYS A 46 2.94 11.49 13.94
N ARG A 47 1.68 11.06 13.87
CA ARG A 47 1.35 9.64 13.71
C ARG A 47 1.68 9.14 12.31
N TRP A 48 1.36 9.91 11.27
CA TRP A 48 1.67 9.56 9.89
C TRP A 48 3.17 9.51 9.63
N GLU A 49 3.94 10.45 10.18
CA GLU A 49 5.41 10.49 10.03
C GLU A 49 6.10 9.21 10.49
N LYS A 50 5.55 8.51 11.49
CA LYS A 50 6.08 7.22 11.94
C LYS A 50 5.93 6.10 10.90
N LEU A 51 5.03 6.27 9.95
CA LEU A 51 4.75 5.31 8.89
C LEU A 51 5.49 5.66 7.59
N TYR A 52 6.22 6.79 7.54
CA TYR A 52 7.02 7.19 6.37
C TYR A 52 8.34 6.41 6.27
N VAL A 53 8.26 5.10 6.41
CA VAL A 53 9.37 4.14 6.32
C VAL A 53 9.11 3.19 5.14
N PRO A 54 10.14 2.52 4.61
CA PRO A 54 9.95 1.46 3.62
C PRO A 54 8.93 0.41 4.09
N TYR A 55 8.15 -0.14 3.16
CA TYR A 55 7.11 -1.13 3.47
C TYR A 55 7.63 -2.29 4.32
N ASP A 56 8.83 -2.78 4.04
CA ASP A 56 9.44 -3.91 4.77
C ASP A 56 9.71 -3.61 6.25
N GLU A 57 9.83 -2.33 6.63
CA GLU A 57 10.06 -1.87 8.00
C GLU A 57 8.75 -1.66 8.80
N LEU A 58 7.60 -1.80 8.16
CA LEU A 58 6.31 -1.71 8.84
C LEU A 58 6.05 -2.89 9.77
N THR A 59 5.21 -2.65 10.78
CA THR A 59 4.62 -3.74 11.57
C THR A 59 3.68 -4.57 10.70
N GLU A 60 3.51 -5.86 11.03
CA GLU A 60 2.58 -6.73 10.31
C GLU A 60 1.13 -6.23 10.35
N GLU A 61 0.73 -5.56 11.44
CA GLU A 61 -0.59 -4.92 11.54
C GLU A 61 -0.75 -3.77 10.52
N SER A 62 0.30 -2.99 10.28
CA SER A 62 0.27 -1.91 9.29
C SER A 62 0.28 -2.49 7.88
N LYS A 63 1.18 -3.45 7.61
CA LYS A 63 1.23 -4.15 6.31
C LYS A 63 -0.11 -4.77 5.95
N GLU A 64 -0.82 -5.36 6.92
CA GLU A 64 -2.12 -5.96 6.67
C GLU A 64 -3.18 -4.95 6.17
N GLN A 65 -3.07 -3.67 6.54
CA GLN A 65 -3.94 -2.62 6.01
C GLN A 65 -3.71 -2.42 4.50
N ASP A 66 -2.46 -2.46 4.06
CA ASP A 66 -2.09 -2.35 2.64
C ASP A 66 -2.46 -3.62 1.86
N ARG A 67 -2.23 -4.80 2.46
CA ARG A 67 -2.60 -6.11 1.87
C ARG A 67 -4.11 -6.22 1.61
N VAL A 68 -4.95 -5.58 2.42
CA VAL A 68 -6.40 -5.50 2.16
C VAL A 68 -6.68 -4.87 0.81
N TYR A 69 -5.95 -3.82 0.41
CA TYR A 69 -6.11 -3.18 -0.89
C TYR A 69 -5.48 -4.00 -2.01
N ALA A 70 -4.31 -4.59 -1.80
CA ALA A 70 -3.72 -5.54 -2.74
C ALA A 70 -4.69 -6.67 -3.13
N ARG A 71 -5.37 -7.27 -2.14
CA ARG A 71 -6.40 -8.30 -2.37
C ARG A 71 -7.61 -7.77 -3.14
N LYS A 72 -8.00 -6.51 -2.96
CA LYS A 72 -9.06 -5.88 -3.78
C LYS A 72 -8.63 -5.78 -5.24
N VAL A 73 -7.38 -5.37 -5.52
CA VAL A 73 -6.84 -5.30 -6.89
C VAL A 73 -6.87 -6.68 -7.55
N LEU A 74 -6.35 -7.71 -6.88
CA LEU A 74 -6.37 -9.09 -7.41
C LEU A 74 -7.80 -9.58 -7.67
N LYS A 75 -8.76 -9.25 -6.80
CA LYS A 75 -10.18 -9.59 -7.00
C LYS A 75 -10.76 -8.93 -8.25
N VAL A 76 -10.36 -7.70 -8.58
CA VAL A 76 -10.78 -7.02 -9.83
C VAL A 76 -10.15 -7.70 -11.04
N LEU A 77 -8.86 -8.02 -10.98
CA LEU A 77 -8.13 -8.68 -12.07
C LEU A 77 -8.67 -10.09 -12.38
N ASN A 78 -9.21 -10.80 -11.39
CA ASN A 78 -9.85 -12.10 -11.59
C ASN A 78 -11.23 -12.03 -12.27
N LYS A 79 -11.82 -10.83 -12.38
CA LYS A 79 -13.12 -10.63 -13.07
C LYS A 79 -12.97 -10.27 -14.55
N VAL A 80 -11.76 -10.00 -15.01
CA VAL A 80 -11.42 -9.62 -16.39
C VAL A 80 -10.58 -10.70 -17.05
#